data_AF-A0A5C7HPE7-F1
#
_entry.id   AF-A0A5C7HPE7-F1
#
_cell.length_a   1.000
_cell.length_b   1.000
_cell.length_c   1.000
_cell.angle_alpha   90.00
_cell.angle_beta   90.00
_cell.angle_gamma   90.00
#
_symmetry.space_group_name_H-M   'P 1'
#
loop_
_entity.id
_entity.type
_entity.pdbx_description
1 polymer ?
#
loop_
_entity_poly.entity_id
_entity_poly.type
_entity_poly.pdbx_seq_one_letter_code
_entity_poly.pdbx_strand_id
1 'polypeptide(L)'
;MAYCDNFLLSLFVLTTTLMFFFISPSNSILEGKNNGDVVHAPKVSSPPPVKPRKVDLVLYYESLCPACADFITNDLVKVFQTDLNTTVNFRLVPWGGNAKVINGTIVCEHGEDECYLNSIHTCAIKAWPEAVTFLFFFSFLFSLRI
;
A
#
# COMPACT_ATOMS: atom_id res chain seq x y z
N MET A 1 -3.22 -5.03 -17.83
CA MET A 1 -2.95 -3.57 -17.81
C MET A 1 -4.24 -2.77 -17.84
N ALA A 2 -5.22 -3.08 -18.70
CA ALA A 2 -6.55 -2.44 -18.70
C ALA A 2 -7.26 -2.42 -17.32
N TYR A 3 -7.09 -3.45 -16.49
CA TYR A 3 -7.66 -3.50 -15.14
C TYR A 3 -7.06 -2.46 -14.18
N CYS A 4 -5.79 -2.07 -14.36
CA CYS A 4 -5.18 -0.97 -13.61
C CYS A 4 -5.85 0.35 -13.95
N ASP A 5 -6.01 0.62 -15.24
CA ASP A 5 -6.51 1.91 -15.71
C ASP A 5 -7.95 2.11 -15.24
N ASN A 6 -8.79 1.06 -15.33
CA ASN A 6 -10.16 1.07 -14.80
C ASN A 6 -10.22 1.20 -13.28
N PHE A 7 -9.36 0.49 -12.54
CA PHE A 7 -9.29 0.57 -11.08
C PHE A 7 -8.87 1.97 -10.61
N LEU A 8 -7.82 2.53 -11.22
CA LEU A 8 -7.33 3.88 -10.92
C LEU A 8 -8.36 4.95 -11.28
N LEU A 9 -9.04 4.80 -12.42
CA LEU A 9 -10.11 5.70 -12.83
C LEU A 9 -11.30 5.64 -11.86
N SER A 10 -11.72 4.44 -11.46
CA SER A 10 -12.79 4.24 -10.47
C SER A 10 -12.43 4.90 -9.14
N LEU A 11 -11.21 4.67 -8.64
CA LEU A 11 -10.71 5.29 -7.43
C LEU A 11 -10.66 6.83 -7.54
N PHE A 12 -10.18 7.36 -8.66
CA PHE A 12 -10.15 8.80 -8.89
C PHE A 12 -11.55 9.41 -8.89
N VAL A 13 -12.52 8.76 -9.52
CA VAL A 13 -13.93 9.18 -9.51
C VAL A 13 -14.52 9.12 -8.09
N LEU A 14 -14.24 8.04 -7.35
CA LEU A 14 -14.70 7.90 -5.95
C LEU A 14 -14.10 8.97 -5.05
N THR A 15 -12.79 9.20 -5.12
CA THR A 15 -12.10 10.19 -4.28
C THR A 15 -12.54 11.63 -4.61
N THR A 16 -12.70 11.96 -5.89
CA THR A 16 -13.19 13.28 -6.31
C THR A 16 -14.63 13.50 -5.87
N THR A 17 -15.53 12.53 -6.09
CA THR A 17 -16.94 12.63 -5.65
C THR A 17 -17.06 12.76 -4.13
N LEU A 18 -16.28 12.00 -3.36
CA LEU A 18 -16.23 12.11 -1.89
C LEU A 18 -15.75 13.50 -1.43
N MET A 19 -14.72 14.07 -2.06
CA MET A 19 -14.24 15.41 -1.72
C MET A 19 -15.29 16.50 -1.99
N PHE A 20 -16.11 16.38 -3.04
CA PHE A 20 -17.18 17.34 -3.33
C PHE A 20 -18.25 17.42 -2.23
N PHE A 21 -18.43 16.37 -1.43
CA PHE A 21 -19.36 16.39 -0.28
C PHE A 21 -18.80 17.09 0.96
N PHE A 22 -17.48 17.31 1.06
CA PHE A 22 -16.83 17.91 2.23
C PHE A 22 -16.33 19.35 2.03
N ILE A 23 -16.48 19.94 0.84
CA ILE A 23 -16.20 21.36 0.63
C ILE A 23 -17.34 22.20 1.24
N SER A 24 -17.30 22.40 2.55
CA SER A 24 -17.95 23.55 3.18
C SER A 24 -17.09 24.79 2.95
N PRO A 25 -17.65 25.95 2.55
CA PRO A 25 -16.86 27.16 2.40
C PRO A 25 -16.45 27.67 3.78
N SER A 26 -15.18 27.48 4.14
CA SER A 26 -14.59 28.10 5.33
C SER A 26 -13.82 29.35 4.90
N ASN A 27 -14.29 30.53 5.34
CA ASN A 27 -13.59 31.82 5.17
C ASN A 27 -12.72 32.13 6.39
N SER A 28 -11.42 32.41 6.18
CA SER A 28 -10.56 33.28 7.02
C SER A 28 -9.17 33.37 6.38
N ILE A 29 -8.81 34.48 5.72
CA ILE A 29 -8.16 35.73 6.18
C ILE A 29 -6.75 35.55 6.76
N LEU A 30 -5.84 36.32 6.13
CA LEU A 30 -4.39 36.52 6.32
C LEU A 30 -3.99 37.00 7.73
N GLU A 31 -2.79 36.59 8.18
CA GLU A 31 -1.72 37.32 8.89
C GLU A 31 -0.79 36.26 9.50
N GLY A 32 0.52 36.38 9.67
CA GLY A 32 1.49 37.47 9.57
C GLY A 32 2.84 36.87 10.02
N LYS A 33 3.93 37.34 9.41
CA LYS A 33 5.32 36.90 9.61
C LYS A 33 5.85 37.30 10.99
N ASN A 34 6.70 36.48 11.62
CA ASN A 34 7.79 36.97 12.47
C ASN A 34 8.97 35.98 12.57
N ASN A 35 10.15 36.51 12.26
CA ASN A 35 11.48 35.88 12.38
C ASN A 35 11.89 35.75 13.85
N GLY A 36 12.58 34.65 14.17
CA GLY A 36 13.36 34.51 15.41
C GLY A 36 14.63 33.72 15.12
N ASP A 37 15.76 34.41 15.12
CA ASP A 37 17.09 33.82 14.93
C ASP A 37 17.54 33.11 16.20
N VAL A 38 17.64 31.78 16.15
CA VAL A 38 18.25 30.97 17.22
C VAL A 38 19.69 30.67 16.83
N VAL A 39 20.61 31.25 17.61
CA VAL A 39 22.05 31.01 17.59
C VAL A 39 22.31 29.50 17.69
N HIS A 40 22.79 28.90 16.60
CA HIS A 40 23.19 27.50 16.58
C HIS A 40 24.54 27.34 17.29
N ALA A 41 24.53 26.52 18.35
CA ALA A 41 25.71 26.00 19.00
C ALA A 41 26.64 25.28 18.00
N PRO A 42 27.94 25.08 18.32
CA PRO A 42 28.89 24.45 17.41
C PRO A 42 28.38 23.10 16.92
N LYS A 43 28.17 23.00 15.61
CA LYS A 43 27.77 21.78 14.91
C LYS A 43 28.94 20.79 14.98
N VAL A 44 28.99 20.00 16.06
CA VAL A 44 29.80 18.78 16.08
C VAL A 44 29.22 17.88 15.00
N SER A 45 29.95 17.75 13.89
CA SER A 45 29.57 16.88 12.78
C SER A 45 29.66 15.44 13.25
N SER A 46 28.51 14.90 13.70
CA SER A 46 28.36 13.46 13.85
C SER A 46 28.65 12.80 12.50
N PRO A 47 29.24 11.59 12.50
CA PRO A 47 29.35 10.79 11.28
C PRO A 47 27.97 10.67 10.64
N PRO A 48 27.86 10.64 9.30
CA PRO A 48 26.58 10.43 8.65
C PRO A 48 25.90 9.20 9.25
N PRO A 49 24.61 9.28 9.63
CA PRO A 49 23.92 8.17 10.25
C PRO A 49 23.97 6.98 9.30
N VAL A 50 24.63 5.91 9.74
CA VAL A 50 24.67 4.65 9.00
C VAL A 50 23.24 4.13 8.98
N LYS A 51 22.55 4.26 7.84
CA LYS A 51 21.24 3.64 7.69
C LYS A 51 21.41 2.13 7.87
N PRO A 52 20.76 1.51 8.87
CA PRO A 52 20.83 0.07 9.02
C PRO A 52 20.31 -0.59 7.73
N ARG A 53 21.00 -1.65 7.29
CA ARG A 53 20.59 -2.39 6.11
C ARG A 53 19.25 -3.04 6.40
N LYS A 54 18.25 -2.76 5.56
CA LYS A 54 16.94 -3.39 5.67
C LYS A 54 16.99 -4.84 5.19
N VAL A 55 16.20 -5.69 5.81
CA VAL A 55 15.99 -7.08 5.38
C VAL A 55 14.80 -7.16 4.45
N ASP A 56 14.94 -7.83 3.31
CA ASP A 56 13.82 -8.07 2.40
C ASP A 56 12.82 -9.06 3.02
N LEU A 57 11.57 -8.65 3.17
CA LEU A 57 10.45 -9.51 3.54
C LEU A 57 9.44 -9.50 2.39
N VAL A 58 9.35 -10.61 1.66
CA VAL A 58 8.48 -10.74 0.48
C VAL A 58 7.40 -11.77 0.76
N LEU A 59 6.13 -11.37 0.65
CA LEU A 59 4.99 -12.29 0.77
C LEU A 59 4.39 -12.54 -0.61
N TYR A 60 4.42 -13.81 -1.01
CA TYR A 60 3.68 -14.32 -2.16
C TYR A 60 2.36 -14.88 -1.67
N TYR A 61 1.25 -14.50 -2.31
CA TYR A 61 -0.09 -14.89 -1.86
C TYR A 61 -1.08 -14.91 -3.03
N GLU A 62 -2.27 -15.46 -2.78
CA GLU A 62 -3.39 -15.51 -3.73
C GLU A 62 -4.57 -14.72 -3.15
N SER A 63 -5.32 -14.02 -4.01
CA SER A 63 -6.47 -13.21 -3.58
C SER A 63 -7.65 -14.03 -3.04
N LEU A 64 -7.84 -15.27 -3.50
CA LEU A 64 -8.93 -16.15 -3.05
C LEU A 64 -8.50 -17.23 -2.04
N CYS A 65 -7.26 -17.18 -1.56
CA CYS A 65 -6.74 -18.11 -0.56
C CYS A 65 -7.15 -17.66 0.86
N PRO A 66 -7.98 -18.43 1.60
CA PRO A 66 -8.46 -18.03 2.93
C PRO A 66 -7.34 -17.87 3.95
N ALA A 67 -6.37 -18.78 3.98
CA ALA A 67 -5.22 -18.70 4.89
C ALA A 67 -4.34 -17.47 4.59
N CYS A 68 -4.25 -17.08 3.32
CA CYS A 68 -3.53 -15.89 2.90
C CYS A 68 -4.24 -14.62 3.37
N ALA A 69 -5.56 -14.57 3.22
CA ALA A 69 -6.39 -13.48 3.73
C ALA A 69 -6.25 -13.36 5.26
N ASP A 70 -6.35 -14.47 5.98
CA ASP A 70 -6.22 -14.51 7.44
C ASP A 70 -4.84 -14.06 7.89
N PHE A 71 -3.76 -14.56 7.27
CA PHE A 71 -2.40 -14.16 7.59
C PHE A 71 -2.19 -12.65 7.35
N ILE A 72 -2.65 -12.13 6.21
CA ILE A 72 -2.48 -10.72 5.87
C ILE A 72 -3.25 -9.84 6.85
N THR A 73 -4.52 -10.15 7.12
CA THR A 73 -5.41 -9.30 7.93
C THR A 73 -5.09 -9.38 9.43
N ASN A 74 -4.70 -10.55 9.93
CA ASN A 74 -4.55 -10.77 11.37
C ASN A 74 -3.10 -10.78 11.83
N ASP A 75 -2.14 -11.23 11.03
CA ASP A 75 -0.76 -11.43 11.47
C ASP A 75 0.21 -10.43 10.86
N LEU A 76 0.15 -10.24 9.54
CA LEU A 76 1.04 -9.33 8.84
C LEU A 76 0.81 -7.88 9.29
N VAL A 77 -0.43 -7.45 9.52
CA VAL A 77 -0.72 -6.10 10.04
C VAL A 77 0.06 -5.81 11.33
N LYS A 78 0.27 -6.82 12.20
CA LYS A 78 1.02 -6.66 13.45
C LYS A 78 2.48 -6.28 13.20
N VAL A 79 3.09 -6.72 12.10
CA VAL A 79 4.47 -6.33 11.71
C VAL A 79 4.58 -4.82 11.56
N PHE A 80 3.53 -4.17 11.02
CA PHE A 80 3.50 -2.73 10.80
C PHE A 80 3.17 -1.90 12.03
N GLN A 81 2.69 -2.56 13.10
CA GLN A 81 2.44 -1.95 14.40
C GLN A 81 3.69 -1.96 15.31
N THR A 82 4.79 -2.57 14.85
CA THR A 82 6.06 -2.64 15.57
C THR A 82 7.17 -1.92 14.81
N ASP A 83 8.34 -1.79 15.45
CA ASP A 83 9.54 -1.18 14.85
C ASP A 83 10.09 -1.98 13.64
N LEU A 84 9.54 -3.17 13.37
CA LEU A 84 9.93 -3.99 12.21
C LEU A 84 9.74 -3.25 10.89
N ASN A 85 8.75 -2.35 10.77
CA ASN A 85 8.54 -1.51 9.58
C ASN A 85 9.78 -0.63 9.22
N THR A 86 10.61 -0.29 10.20
CA THR A 86 11.85 0.49 10.01
C THR A 86 13.02 -0.38 9.57
N THR A 87 12.94 -1.69 9.81
CA THR A 87 14.04 -2.65 9.62
C THR A 87 13.83 -3.55 8.39
N VAL A 88 12.59 -3.70 7.90
CA VAL A 88 12.30 -4.52 6.72
C VAL A 88 12.02 -3.67 5.48
N ASN A 89 12.37 -4.22 4.33
CA ASN A 89 11.87 -3.81 3.03
C ASN A 89 10.77 -4.78 2.62
N PHE A 90 9.52 -4.35 2.80
CA PHE A 90 8.38 -5.22 2.60
C PHE A 90 7.85 -5.18 1.17
N ARG A 91 7.57 -6.34 0.59
CA ARG A 91 6.96 -6.47 -0.75
C ARG A 91 5.84 -7.51 -0.73
N LEU A 92 4.75 -7.17 -1.41
CA LEU A 92 3.62 -8.06 -1.65
C LEU A 92 3.63 -8.50 -3.11
N VAL A 93 3.38 -9.77 -3.35
CA VAL A 93 3.35 -10.35 -4.70
C VAL A 93 2.11 -11.24 -4.84
N PRO A 94 1.02 -10.77 -5.45
CA PRO A 94 -0.19 -11.55 -5.72
C PRO A 94 0.04 -12.52 -6.88
N TRP A 95 0.83 -13.57 -6.64
CA TRP A 95 1.20 -14.63 -7.57
C TRP A 95 1.47 -15.95 -6.81
N GLY A 96 0.77 -16.20 -5.72
CA GLY A 96 0.97 -17.39 -4.89
C GLY A 96 0.44 -18.69 -5.54
N GLY A 97 0.49 -19.77 -4.75
CA GLY A 97 -0.11 -21.05 -5.10
C GLY A 97 0.43 -21.68 -6.37
N ASN A 98 -0.48 -22.18 -7.20
CA ASN A 98 -0.17 -22.82 -8.49
C ASN A 98 -0.36 -21.90 -9.70
N ALA A 99 -0.30 -20.57 -9.52
CA ALA A 99 -0.39 -19.61 -10.61
C ALA A 99 0.72 -19.83 -11.65
N LYS A 100 0.33 -20.07 -12.91
CA LYS A 100 1.24 -20.42 -14.01
C LYS A 100 0.86 -19.76 -15.32
N VAL A 101 1.84 -19.59 -16.18
CA VAL A 101 1.63 -19.09 -17.54
C VAL A 101 1.63 -20.29 -18.51
N ILE A 102 0.51 -20.53 -19.17
CA ILE A 102 0.36 -21.58 -20.18
C ILE A 102 0.04 -20.88 -21.50
N ASN A 103 0.94 -21.00 -22.49
CA ASN A 103 0.78 -20.37 -23.81
C ASN A 103 0.50 -18.85 -23.75
N GLY A 104 1.08 -18.15 -22.78
CA GLY A 104 0.85 -16.70 -22.58
C GLY A 104 -0.40 -16.36 -21.78
N THR A 105 -1.24 -17.34 -21.45
CA THR A 105 -2.42 -17.17 -20.58
C THR A 105 -2.04 -17.47 -19.13
N ILE A 106 -2.47 -16.60 -18.22
CA ILE A 106 -2.31 -16.79 -16.78
C ILE A 106 -3.42 -17.72 -16.30
N VAL A 107 -3.03 -18.79 -15.61
CA VAL A 107 -3.95 -19.76 -15.00
C VAL A 107 -3.69 -19.79 -13.51
N CYS A 108 -4.72 -19.50 -12.73
CA CYS A 108 -4.69 -19.48 -11.26
C CYS A 108 -5.36 -20.73 -10.68
N GLU A 109 -5.09 -21.03 -9.41
CA GLU A 109 -5.58 -22.23 -8.74
C GLU A 109 -7.10 -22.18 -8.53
N HIS A 110 -7.62 -21.01 -8.13
CA HIS A 110 -9.04 -20.77 -7.90
C HIS A 110 -9.75 -20.15 -9.13
N GLY A 111 -9.19 -20.32 -10.33
CA GLY A 111 -9.83 -19.92 -11.59
C GLY A 111 -9.62 -18.44 -11.98
N GLU A 112 -10.44 -17.98 -12.93
CA GLU A 112 -10.26 -16.66 -13.56
C GLU A 112 -10.50 -15.48 -12.60
N ASP A 113 -11.42 -15.63 -11.64
CA ASP A 113 -11.71 -14.60 -10.64
C ASP A 113 -10.49 -14.32 -9.75
N GLU A 114 -9.73 -15.36 -9.37
CA GLU A 114 -8.48 -15.18 -8.66
C GLU A 114 -7.46 -14.42 -9.51
N CYS A 115 -7.30 -14.78 -10.79
CA CYS A 115 -6.41 -14.08 -11.70
C CYS A 115 -6.79 -12.61 -11.88
N TYR A 116 -8.09 -12.33 -11.97
CA TYR A 116 -8.64 -10.99 -12.06
C TYR A 116 -8.34 -10.17 -10.79
N LEU A 117 -8.59 -10.74 -9.61
CA LEU A 117 -8.33 -10.09 -8.33
C LEU A 117 -6.82 -9.93 -8.05
N ASN A 118 -5.99 -10.92 -8.35
CA ASN A 118 -4.53 -10.81 -8.30
C ASN A 118 -4.02 -9.64 -9.18
N SER A 119 -4.67 -9.40 -10.32
CA SER A 119 -4.38 -8.25 -11.19
C SER A 119 -4.78 -6.92 -10.55
N ILE A 120 -5.96 -6.83 -9.92
CA ILE A 120 -6.39 -5.64 -9.16
C ILE A 120 -5.42 -5.36 -8.00
N HIS A 121 -5.06 -6.39 -7.24
CA HIS A 121 -4.11 -6.29 -6.14
C HIS A 121 -2.75 -5.76 -6.63
N THR A 122 -2.23 -6.30 -7.75
CA THR A 122 -1.01 -5.79 -8.41
C THR A 122 -1.12 -4.30 -8.74
N CYS A 123 -2.29 -3.87 -9.24
CA CYS A 123 -2.54 -2.49 -9.60
C CYS A 123 -2.57 -1.57 -8.39
N ALA A 124 -3.20 -1.98 -7.30
CA ALA A 124 -3.17 -1.24 -6.05
C ALA A 124 -1.73 -1.12 -5.50
N ILE A 125 -0.90 -2.17 -5.56
CA ILE A 125 0.53 -2.11 -5.13
C ILE A 125 1.29 -1.08 -5.97
N LYS A 126 1.05 -1.07 -7.29
CA LYS A 126 1.69 -0.12 -8.19
C LYS A 126 1.25 1.33 -7.94
N ALA A 127 -0.02 1.54 -7.58
CA ALA A 127 -0.58 2.84 -7.28
C ALA A 127 -0.09 3.40 -5.94
N TRP A 128 0.04 2.53 -4.93
CA TRP A 128 0.48 2.85 -3.58
C TRP A 128 1.67 1.99 -3.18
N PRO A 129 2.88 2.37 -3.60
CA PRO A 129 4.08 1.57 -3.36
C PRO A 129 4.48 1.50 -1.87
N GLU A 130 3.97 2.41 -1.04
CA GLU A 130 4.14 2.33 0.41
C GLU A 130 3.22 1.25 0.99
N ALA A 131 3.81 0.09 1.31
CA ALA A 131 3.10 -1.09 1.79
C ALA A 131 2.19 -0.84 3.02
N VAL A 132 2.50 0.17 3.82
CA VAL A 132 1.69 0.57 4.99
C VAL A 132 0.32 1.08 4.55
N THR A 133 0.29 1.99 3.56
CA THR A 133 -0.96 2.53 3.00
C THR A 133 -1.77 1.44 2.30
N PHE A 134 -1.06 0.50 1.67
CA PHE A 134 -1.67 -0.64 1.00
C PHE A 134 -2.38 -1.59 1.96
N LEU A 135 -1.83 -1.87 3.15
CA LEU A 135 -2.46 -2.77 4.12
C LEU A 135 -3.78 -2.24 4.69
N PHE A 136 -3.90 -0.92 4.88
CA PHE A 136 -5.18 -0.32 5.25
C PHE A 136 -6.24 -0.48 4.15
N PHE A 137 -5.84 -0.40 2.88
CA PHE A 137 -6.72 -0.67 1.74
C PHE A 137 -7.01 -2.18 1.58
N PHE A 138 -6.08 -3.04 2.00
CA PHE A 138 -6.16 -4.49 1.83
C PHE A 138 -7.11 -5.20 2.78
N SER A 139 -7.24 -4.72 4.02
CA SER A 139 -8.31 -5.21 4.89
C SER A 139 -9.68 -5.01 4.25
N PHE A 140 -9.89 -3.93 3.47
CA PHE A 140 -11.13 -3.71 2.74
C PHE A 140 -11.30 -4.70 1.56
N LEU A 141 -10.26 -4.91 0.75
CA LEU A 141 -10.32 -5.83 -0.40
C LEU A 141 -10.52 -7.30 -0.01
N PHE A 142 -9.91 -7.76 1.08
CA PHE A 142 -10.10 -9.12 1.58
C PHE A 142 -11.39 -9.29 2.44
N SER A 143 -11.87 -8.22 3.09
CA SER A 143 -13.14 -8.26 3.84
C SER A 143 -14.39 -8.14 2.95
N LEU A 144 -14.22 -7.63 1.73
CA LEU A 144 -15.15 -7.87 0.64
C LEU A 144 -15.04 -9.35 0.25
N ARG A 145 -15.60 -10.24 1.08
CA ARG A 145 -15.92 -11.60 0.64
C ARG A 145 -16.81 -11.45 -0.60
N ILE A 146 -16.24 -11.70 -1.76
CA ILE A 146 -16.99 -12.07 -2.95
C ILE A 146 -17.56 -13.46 -2.69
#